data_AF-A0AAV5TK95-F1
#
_entry.id   AF-A0AAV5TK95-F1
#
_cell.length_a   1.000
_cell.length_b   1.000
_cell.length_c   1.000
_cell.angle_alpha   90.00
_cell.angle_beta   90.00
_cell.angle_gamma   90.00
#
_symmetry.space_group_name_H-M   'P 1'
#
loop_
_entity.id
_entity.type
_entity.pdbx_description
1 polymer ?
#
loop_
_entity_poly.entity_id
_entity_poly.type
_entity_poly.pdbx_seq_one_letter_code
_entity_poly.pdbx_strand_id
1 'polypeptide(L)'
;ENAMDLNYFFHLDRDCFLEKCLIFQKYLLFVTLLSIRPMIFYILISKKSSMASDIRWGYFANQMAVFLHEFTFCYLFRMYSMAPYAALYCDGPICRKGLSHGVLMSVLSMSTISTIPTFFFILIRMHQRIIAKSRNILKNNRIEVFLIITLNVILILNVILFVSYSENCDESDNIARTSDLKWLVERGGTLFLFGPPRHAQHLRKEK
;
A
#
# COMPACT_ATOMS: atom_id res chain seq x y z
N GLU A 1 -28.79 -23.18 -8.17
CA GLU A 1 -28.50 -22.59 -6.85
C GLU A 1 -29.66 -21.69 -6.46
N ASN A 2 -30.22 -21.87 -5.27
CA ASN A 2 -31.29 -21.01 -4.77
C ASN A 2 -30.67 -19.66 -4.38
N ALA A 3 -31.20 -18.55 -4.91
CA ALA A 3 -30.72 -17.20 -4.61
C ALA A 3 -30.86 -16.79 -3.12
N MET A 4 -31.44 -17.65 -2.26
CA MET A 4 -31.61 -17.43 -0.83
C MET A 4 -30.45 -17.92 0.04
N ASP A 5 -29.45 -18.62 -0.52
CA ASP A 5 -28.36 -19.23 0.28
C ASP A 5 -27.11 -18.33 0.41
N LEU A 6 -27.18 -17.07 -0.05
CA LEU A 6 -26.03 -16.16 -0.07
C LEU A 6 -26.16 -15.15 1.08
N ASN A 7 -25.10 -15.02 1.88
CA ASN A 7 -25.11 -14.20 3.09
C ASN A 7 -25.26 -12.69 2.82
N TYR A 8 -24.95 -12.26 1.59
CA TYR A 8 -24.94 -10.85 1.19
C TYR A 8 -25.74 -10.65 -0.10
N PHE A 9 -27.00 -10.23 0.06
CA PHE A 9 -28.03 -10.13 -0.98
C PHE A 9 -27.68 -9.32 -2.25
N PHE A 10 -26.73 -8.39 -2.16
CA PHE A 10 -26.36 -7.52 -3.28
C PHE A 10 -24.90 -7.78 -3.68
N HIS A 11 -24.68 -8.65 -4.65
CA HIS A 11 -23.37 -8.94 -5.28
C HIS A 11 -22.80 -7.75 -6.09
N LEU A 12 -23.08 -6.52 -5.69
CA LEU A 12 -22.63 -5.31 -6.38
C LEU A 12 -21.10 -5.28 -6.53
N ASP A 13 -20.38 -5.79 -5.53
CA ASP A 13 -18.93 -5.89 -5.55
C ASP A 13 -18.44 -6.81 -6.67
N ARG A 14 -19.07 -7.99 -6.82
CA ARG A 14 -18.76 -8.96 -7.87
C ARG A 14 -19.16 -8.45 -9.24
N ASP A 15 -20.40 -8.01 -9.39
CA ASP A 15 -21.03 -7.80 -10.69
C ASP A 15 -20.71 -6.41 -11.27
N CYS A 16 -20.31 -5.43 -10.45
CA CYS A 16 -20.12 -4.04 -10.87
C CYS A 16 -18.78 -3.44 -10.45
N PHE A 17 -18.42 -3.50 -9.16
CA PHE A 17 -17.29 -2.73 -8.65
C PHE A 17 -15.94 -3.33 -8.96
N LEU A 18 -15.75 -4.65 -8.80
CA LEU A 18 -14.43 -5.27 -8.98
C LEU A 18 -13.85 -4.97 -10.36
N GLU A 19 -14.60 -5.25 -11.43
CA GLU A 19 -14.10 -5.06 -12.79
C GLU A 19 -13.82 -3.59 -13.11
N LYS A 20 -14.72 -2.70 -12.69
CA LYS A 20 -14.53 -1.25 -12.87
C LYS A 20 -13.32 -0.75 -12.10
N CYS A 21 -13.10 -1.21 -10.87
CA CYS A 21 -11.94 -0.87 -10.07
C CYS A 21 -10.64 -1.37 -10.69
N LEU A 22 -10.58 -2.62 -11.19
CA LEU A 22 -9.39 -3.17 -11.86
C LEU A 22 -9.09 -2.42 -13.17
N ILE A 23 -10.12 -2.09 -13.95
CA ILE A 23 -9.99 -1.28 -15.16
C ILE A 23 -9.49 0.13 -14.80
N PHE A 24 -10.08 0.75 -13.78
CA PHE A 24 -9.70 2.07 -13.31
C PHE A 24 -8.25 2.09 -12.80
N GLN A 25 -7.83 1.13 -11.99
CA GLN A 25 -6.44 1.01 -11.52
C GLN A 25 -5.45 0.91 -12.67
N LYS A 26 -5.79 0.14 -13.71
CA LYS A 26 -4.97 0.02 -14.92
C LYS A 26 -4.82 1.38 -15.61
N TYR A 27 -5.90 2.11 -15.86
CA TYR A 27 -5.84 3.41 -16.52
C TYR A 27 -5.21 4.49 -15.64
N LEU A 28 -5.52 4.50 -14.35
CA LEU A 28 -4.97 5.44 -13.38
C LEU A 28 -3.44 5.38 -13.39
N LEU A 29 -2.86 4.17 -13.38
CA LEU A 29 -1.42 3.99 -13.48
C LEU A 29 -0.84 4.65 -14.74
N PHE A 30 -1.43 4.42 -15.92
CA PHE A 30 -0.92 5.03 -17.16
C PHE A 30 -1.02 6.55 -17.11
N VAL A 31 -2.13 7.08 -16.62
CA VAL A 31 -2.32 8.52 -16.48
C VAL A 31 -1.31 9.10 -15.50
N THR A 32 -1.18 8.55 -14.29
CA THR A 32 -0.25 9.09 -13.28
C THR A 32 1.20 8.97 -13.74
N LEU A 33 1.60 7.82 -14.29
CA LEU A 33 2.98 7.56 -14.72
C LEU A 33 3.40 8.36 -15.95
N LEU A 34 2.51 8.57 -16.93
CA LEU A 34 2.86 9.26 -18.18
C LEU A 34 2.63 10.78 -18.11
N SER A 35 1.69 11.25 -17.29
CA SER A 35 1.36 12.68 -17.24
C SER A 35 1.87 13.36 -15.96
N ILE A 36 1.41 12.91 -14.79
CA ILE A 36 1.63 13.61 -13.52
C ILE A 36 3.09 13.50 -13.07
N ARG A 37 3.66 12.29 -13.06
CA ARG A 37 5.04 12.07 -12.55
C ARG A 37 6.09 12.78 -13.41
N PRO A 38 6.07 12.69 -14.76
CA PRO A 38 7.05 13.37 -15.60
C PRO A 38 6.93 14.89 -15.50
N MET A 39 5.72 15.43 -15.35
CA MET A 39 5.50 16.86 -15.12
C MET A 39 6.20 17.33 -13.82
N ILE A 40 6.08 16.58 -12.72
CA ILE A 40 6.75 16.93 -11.46
C ILE A 40 8.28 16.86 -11.62
N PHE A 41 8.81 15.80 -12.24
CA PHE A 41 10.25 15.70 -12.50
C PHE A 41 10.75 16.83 -13.41
N TYR A 42 9.98 17.20 -14.44
CA TYR A 42 10.28 18.32 -15.32
C TYR A 42 10.38 19.64 -14.54
N ILE A 43 9.44 19.90 -13.63
CA ILE A 43 9.48 21.10 -12.76
C ILE A 43 10.74 21.09 -11.89
N LEU A 44 11.06 19.95 -11.25
CA LEU A 44 12.25 19.80 -10.39
C LEU A 44 13.57 20.00 -11.14
N ILE A 45 13.63 19.54 -12.40
CA ILE A 45 14.81 19.69 -13.26
C ILE A 45 14.90 21.10 -13.84
N SER A 46 13.78 21.73 -14.18
CA SER A 46 13.78 23.04 -14.85
C SER A 46 14.03 24.20 -13.88
N LYS A 47 13.58 24.09 -12.62
CA LYS A 47 13.66 25.17 -11.62
C LYS A 47 14.83 25.01 -10.65
N LYS A 48 16.02 24.63 -11.15
CA LYS A 48 17.21 24.35 -10.31
C LYS A 48 17.66 25.52 -9.42
N SER A 49 17.49 26.77 -9.87
CA SER A 49 17.95 27.96 -9.14
C SER A 49 17.07 28.34 -7.96
N SER A 50 15.79 27.94 -7.96
CA SER A 50 14.82 28.35 -6.94
C SER A 50 14.84 27.47 -5.69
N MET A 51 15.41 26.28 -5.78
CA MET A 51 15.36 25.27 -4.72
C MET A 51 16.77 24.81 -4.39
N ALA A 52 17.06 24.73 -3.09
CA ALA A 52 18.35 24.21 -2.67
C ALA A 52 18.47 22.71 -2.96
N SER A 53 19.71 22.28 -3.18
CA SER A 53 20.01 20.95 -3.71
C SER A 53 19.59 19.81 -2.78
N ASP A 54 19.68 20.01 -1.45
CA ASP A 54 19.25 19.07 -0.42
C ASP A 54 17.76 18.73 -0.54
N ILE A 55 16.92 19.77 -0.62
CA ILE A 55 15.47 19.62 -0.75
C ILE A 55 15.10 19.00 -2.10
N ARG A 56 15.80 19.39 -3.16
CA ARG A 56 15.56 18.83 -4.51
C ARG A 56 15.81 17.33 -4.54
N TRP A 57 16.89 16.85 -3.93
CA TRP A 57 17.17 15.42 -3.82
C TRP A 57 16.12 14.70 -2.97
N GLY A 58 15.66 15.32 -1.88
CA GLY A 58 14.54 14.82 -1.09
C GLY A 58 13.28 14.61 -1.96
N TYR A 59 12.86 15.64 -2.71
CA TYR A 59 11.71 15.52 -3.63
C TYR A 59 11.92 14.46 -4.70
N PHE A 60 13.11 14.39 -5.29
CA PHE A 60 13.41 13.38 -6.29
C PHE A 60 13.27 11.96 -5.73
N ALA A 61 13.86 11.70 -4.56
CA ALA A 61 13.74 10.41 -3.87
C ALA A 61 12.28 10.10 -3.52
N ASN A 62 11.53 11.08 -3.03
CA ASN A 62 10.11 10.90 -2.73
C ASN A 62 9.28 10.59 -3.97
N GLN A 63 9.51 11.28 -5.09
CA GLN A 63 8.81 10.98 -6.34
C GLN A 63 9.15 9.59 -6.87
N MET A 64 10.40 9.13 -6.71
CA MET A 64 10.80 7.78 -7.05
C MET A 64 10.12 6.74 -6.14
N ALA A 65 10.05 6.98 -4.83
CA ALA A 65 9.37 6.09 -3.90
C ALA A 65 7.87 5.96 -4.22
N VAL A 66 7.20 7.09 -4.48
CA VAL A 66 5.77 7.08 -4.84
C VAL A 66 5.55 6.43 -6.21
N PHE A 67 6.44 6.65 -7.18
CA PHE A 67 6.39 5.95 -8.48
C PHE A 67 6.46 4.43 -8.29
N LEU A 68 7.42 3.94 -7.50
CA LEU A 68 7.57 2.51 -7.20
C LEU A 68 6.35 1.98 -6.45
N HIS A 69 5.77 2.77 -5.54
CA HIS A 69 4.56 2.41 -4.83
C HIS A 69 3.35 2.27 -5.76
N GLU A 70 3.07 3.26 -6.61
CA GLU A 70 1.98 3.19 -7.60
C GLU A 70 2.17 2.03 -8.58
N PHE A 71 3.40 1.82 -9.04
CA PHE A 71 3.72 0.70 -9.90
C PHE A 71 3.47 -0.64 -9.20
N THR A 72 3.91 -0.78 -7.95
CA THR A 72 3.67 -2.00 -7.18
C THR A 72 2.19 -2.22 -6.95
N PHE A 73 1.47 -1.22 -6.47
CA PHE A 73 0.07 -1.33 -6.08
C PHE A 73 -0.87 -1.51 -7.29
N CYS A 74 -0.76 -0.67 -8.31
CA CYS A 74 -1.69 -0.64 -9.44
C CYS A 74 -1.29 -1.57 -10.59
N TYR A 75 0.00 -1.90 -10.75
CA TYR A 75 0.44 -2.84 -11.80
C TYR A 75 0.71 -4.23 -11.26
N LEU A 76 1.63 -4.36 -10.29
CA LEU A 76 2.12 -5.66 -9.85
C LEU A 76 1.09 -6.45 -9.05
N PHE A 77 0.38 -5.79 -8.13
CA PHE A 77 -0.61 -6.43 -7.26
C PHE A 77 -2.04 -6.27 -7.75
N ARG A 78 -2.49 -5.06 -8.14
CA ARG A 78 -3.92 -4.79 -8.43
C ARG A 78 -4.83 -5.27 -7.29
N MET A 79 -4.59 -4.72 -6.11
CA MET A 79 -5.33 -5.06 -4.90
C MET A 79 -6.75 -4.49 -4.96
N TYR A 80 -7.73 -5.29 -4.54
CA TYR A 80 -9.11 -4.87 -4.31
C TYR A 80 -9.55 -5.35 -2.93
N SER A 81 -10.11 -4.46 -2.11
CA SER A 81 -10.65 -4.82 -0.81
C SER A 81 -12.07 -5.35 -1.00
N MET A 82 -12.31 -6.58 -0.55
CA MET A 82 -13.60 -7.25 -0.70
C MET A 82 -14.46 -6.98 0.53
N ALA A 83 -15.39 -6.04 0.47
CA ALA A 83 -16.39 -5.93 1.53
C ALA A 83 -17.43 -7.05 1.35
N PRO A 84 -17.98 -7.63 2.43
CA PRO A 84 -17.77 -7.35 3.84
C PRO A 84 -16.74 -8.27 4.52
N TYR A 85 -16.04 -9.09 3.74
CA TYR A 85 -15.00 -9.96 4.26
C TYR A 85 -13.79 -9.12 4.70
N ALA A 86 -13.06 -9.57 5.72
CA ALA A 86 -11.72 -9.06 5.99
C ALA A 86 -10.76 -9.69 4.98
N ALA A 87 -10.95 -9.38 3.70
CA ALA A 87 -10.26 -10.03 2.60
C ALA A 87 -9.72 -9.02 1.58
N LEU A 88 -8.52 -9.29 1.07
CA LEU A 88 -7.96 -8.57 -0.06
C LEU A 88 -7.86 -9.54 -1.24
N TYR A 89 -8.43 -9.15 -2.37
CA TYR A 89 -8.26 -9.86 -3.63
C TYR A 89 -7.13 -9.23 -4.43
N CYS A 90 -6.25 -10.05 -5.01
CA CYS A 90 -5.11 -9.61 -5.80
C CYS A 90 -5.10 -10.27 -7.18
N ASP A 91 -5.16 -9.46 -8.24
CA ASP A 91 -5.24 -9.93 -9.64
C ASP A 91 -4.00 -9.58 -10.49
N GLY A 92 -2.95 -9.10 -9.86
CA GLY A 92 -1.76 -8.63 -10.56
C GLY A 92 -0.81 -9.76 -10.98
N PRO A 93 0.15 -9.48 -11.88
CA PRO A 93 1.09 -10.47 -12.40
C PRO A 93 1.90 -11.19 -11.33
N ILE A 94 2.18 -10.55 -10.18
CA ILE A 94 2.95 -11.17 -9.11
C ILE A 94 2.12 -12.16 -8.29
N CYS A 95 0.82 -11.88 -8.11
CA CYS A 95 -0.10 -12.73 -7.35
C CYS A 95 -0.41 -14.02 -8.11
N ARG A 96 -0.57 -13.94 -9.43
CA ARG A 96 -0.81 -15.12 -10.29
C ARG A 96 0.35 -16.11 -10.37
N LYS A 97 1.55 -15.76 -9.87
CA LYS A 97 2.71 -16.66 -9.84
C LYS A 97 2.66 -17.71 -8.72
N GLY A 98 1.69 -17.63 -7.81
CA GLY A 98 1.59 -18.56 -6.69
C GLY A 98 2.71 -18.38 -5.65
N LEU A 99 3.18 -17.14 -5.46
CA LEU A 99 4.13 -16.84 -4.40
C LEU A 99 3.49 -17.00 -3.02
N SER A 100 4.30 -17.29 -2.00
CA SER A 100 3.80 -17.38 -0.63
C SER A 100 3.23 -16.04 -0.15
N HIS A 101 2.18 -16.09 0.66
CA HIS A 101 1.47 -14.91 1.11
C HIS A 101 2.36 -13.95 1.90
N GLY A 102 3.26 -14.47 2.74
CA GLY A 102 4.23 -13.65 3.47
C GLY A 102 5.16 -12.85 2.57
N VAL A 103 5.58 -13.42 1.42
CA VAL A 103 6.43 -12.70 0.45
C VAL A 103 5.62 -11.60 -0.23
N LEU A 104 4.40 -11.89 -0.66
CA LEU A 104 3.50 -10.91 -1.27
C LEU A 104 3.22 -9.73 -0.31
N MET A 105 2.89 -10.03 0.94
CA MET A 105 2.60 -9.03 1.97
C MET A 105 3.84 -8.23 2.39
N SER A 106 5.03 -8.86 2.39
CA SER A 106 6.30 -8.19 2.62
C SER A 106 6.61 -7.15 1.53
N VAL A 107 6.48 -7.54 0.26
CA VAL A 107 6.72 -6.61 -0.86
C VAL A 107 5.72 -5.45 -0.82
N LEU A 108 4.44 -5.74 -0.55
CA LEU A 108 3.38 -4.71 -0.47
C LEU A 108 3.62 -3.72 0.68
N SER A 109 3.95 -4.22 1.88
CA SER A 109 4.21 -3.37 3.05
C SER A 109 5.50 -2.56 2.90
N MET A 110 6.59 -3.18 2.43
CA MET A 110 7.84 -2.49 2.12
C MET A 110 7.63 -1.35 1.11
N SER A 111 6.90 -1.61 0.04
CA SER A 111 6.57 -0.61 -0.98
C SER A 111 5.82 0.59 -0.38
N THR A 112 4.80 0.33 0.43
CA THR A 112 3.98 1.36 1.09
C THR A 112 4.82 2.20 2.06
N ILE A 113 5.59 1.51 2.91
CA ILE A 113 6.37 2.16 3.96
C ILE A 113 7.55 2.95 3.40
N SER A 114 8.12 2.56 2.26
CA SER A 114 9.24 3.28 1.63
C SER A 114 8.94 4.75 1.31
N THR A 115 7.66 5.11 1.13
CA THR A 115 7.22 6.47 0.81
C THR A 115 7.22 7.41 2.03
N ILE A 116 7.09 6.88 3.24
CA ILE A 116 6.91 7.66 4.46
C ILE A 116 8.22 8.38 4.86
N PRO A 117 9.39 7.71 4.93
CA PRO A 117 10.64 8.37 5.29
C PRO A 117 11.02 9.51 4.34
N THR A 118 10.81 9.32 3.03
CA THR A 118 11.14 10.34 2.03
C THR A 118 10.27 11.56 2.16
N PHE A 119 8.97 11.36 2.40
CA PHE A 119 8.04 12.47 2.63
C PHE A 119 8.37 13.21 3.93
N PHE A 120 8.60 12.47 5.02
CA PHE A 120 8.89 13.05 6.32
C PHE A 120 10.21 13.83 6.33
N PHE A 121 11.24 13.35 5.61
CA PHE A 121 12.49 14.07 5.41
C PHE A 121 12.26 15.45 4.77
N ILE A 122 11.49 15.52 3.68
CA ILE A 122 11.16 16.79 3.01
C ILE A 122 10.39 17.71 3.97
N LEU A 123 9.43 17.17 4.71
CA LEU A 123 8.60 17.92 5.63
C LEU A 123 9.45 18.58 6.72
N ILE A 124 10.36 17.84 7.35
CA ILE A 124 11.27 18.40 8.35
C ILE A 124 12.17 19.48 7.73
N ARG A 125 12.75 19.23 6.55
CA ARG A 125 13.64 20.19 5.87
C ARG A 125 12.91 21.49 5.53
N MET A 126 11.68 21.41 5.06
CA MET A 126 10.84 22.59 4.80
C MET A 126 10.52 23.33 6.09
N HIS A 127 10.13 22.59 7.13
CA HIS A 127 9.81 23.17 8.43
C HIS A 127 11.00 23.93 9.03
N GLN A 128 12.21 23.35 8.99
CA GLN A 128 13.43 24.01 9.46
C GLN A 128 13.73 25.32 8.71
N ARG A 129 13.41 25.40 7.41
CA ARG A 129 13.59 26.64 6.63
C ARG A 129 12.57 27.71 6.99
N ILE A 130 11.32 27.33 7.18
CA ILE A 130 10.26 28.25 7.62
C ILE A 130 10.61 28.83 9.00
N ILE A 131 11.14 27.98 9.90
CA ILE A 131 11.52 28.36 11.27
C ILE A 131 12.94 28.92 11.37
N ALA A 132 13.65 29.13 10.26
CA ALA A 132 15.08 29.51 10.29
C ALA A 132 15.38 30.79 11.10
N LYS A 133 14.39 31.67 11.29
CA LYS A 133 14.50 32.92 12.08
C LYS A 133 14.24 32.73 13.59
N SER A 134 13.69 31.60 14.03
CA SER A 134 13.39 31.33 15.44
C SER A 134 14.57 30.66 16.16
N ARG A 135 14.77 30.93 17.45
CA ARG A 135 15.77 30.28 18.33
C ARG A 135 15.30 28.90 18.82
N ASN A 136 14.80 28.05 17.94
CA ASN A 136 14.29 26.73 18.31
C ASN A 136 15.38 25.64 18.28
N ILE A 137 15.36 24.75 19.27
CA ILE A 137 16.28 23.60 19.43
C ILE A 137 16.24 22.65 18.21
N LEU A 138 15.11 22.60 17.50
CA LEU A 138 14.88 21.78 16.31
C LEU A 138 15.78 22.12 15.09
N LYS A 139 16.58 23.19 15.16
CA LYS A 139 17.57 23.53 14.12
C LYS A 139 18.78 22.58 14.12
N ASN A 140 18.97 21.78 15.16
CA ASN A 140 20.12 20.89 15.24
C ASN A 140 19.97 19.71 14.26
N ASN A 141 20.86 19.64 13.26
CA ASN A 141 20.92 18.54 12.28
C ASN A 141 20.97 17.14 12.93
N ARG A 142 21.56 17.04 14.13
CA ARG A 142 21.61 15.75 14.87
C ARG A 142 20.23 15.26 15.28
N ILE A 143 19.34 16.18 15.66
CA ILE A 143 17.97 15.84 16.07
C ILE A 143 17.17 15.38 14.85
N GLU A 144 17.32 16.05 13.70
CA GLU A 144 16.69 15.60 12.44
C GLU A 144 17.11 14.18 12.07
N VAL A 145 18.42 13.90 12.05
CA VAL A 145 18.93 12.57 11.72
C VAL A 145 18.41 11.53 12.72
N PHE A 146 18.40 11.86 14.01
CA PHE A 146 17.86 10.99 15.05
C PHE A 146 16.36 10.68 14.84
N LEU A 147 15.55 11.69 14.52
CA LEU A 147 14.12 11.53 14.24
C LEU A 147 13.90 10.63 13.01
N ILE A 148 14.67 10.83 11.93
CA ILE A 148 14.57 10.01 10.72
C ILE A 148 14.96 8.55 11.02
N ILE A 149 16.06 8.32 11.74
CA ILE A 149 16.48 6.97 12.13
C ILE A 149 15.40 6.29 12.98
N THR A 150 14.90 6.99 13.99
CA THR A 150 13.86 6.46 14.89
C THR A 150 12.59 6.11 14.13
N LEU A 151 12.14 6.98 13.23
CA LEU A 151 10.99 6.73 12.36
C LEU A 151 11.23 5.49 11.47
N ASN A 152 12.39 5.36 10.84
CA ASN A 152 12.71 4.20 10.02
C ASN A 152 12.71 2.89 10.83
N VAL A 153 13.24 2.90 12.06
CA VAL A 153 13.20 1.73 12.95
C VAL A 153 11.75 1.34 13.27
N ILE A 154 10.90 2.30 13.65
CA ILE A 154 9.47 2.04 13.92
C ILE A 154 8.77 1.48 12.68
N LEU A 155 9.06 2.04 11.50
CA LEU A 155 8.49 1.61 10.24
C LEU A 155 8.95 0.21 9.83
N ILE A 156 10.22 -0.15 10.04
CA ILE A 156 10.72 -1.51 9.79
C ILE A 156 10.04 -2.50 10.74
N LEU A 157 9.91 -2.15 12.04
CA LEU A 157 9.16 -2.97 12.99
C LEU A 157 7.70 -3.14 12.54
N ASN A 158 7.09 -2.09 11.98
CA ASN A 158 5.74 -2.17 11.43
C ASN A 158 5.65 -3.12 10.23
N VAL A 159 6.62 -3.13 9.30
CA VAL A 159 6.70 -4.14 8.22
C VAL A 159 6.77 -5.54 8.81
N ILE A 160 7.67 -5.79 9.76
CA ILE A 160 7.88 -7.12 10.35
C ILE A 160 6.59 -7.61 11.01
N LEU A 161 5.97 -6.77 11.85
CA LEU A 161 4.71 -7.10 12.50
C LEU A 161 3.60 -7.36 11.48
N PHE A 162 3.49 -6.52 10.45
CA PHE A 162 2.49 -6.70 9.42
C PHE A 162 2.67 -8.03 8.68
N VAL A 163 3.90 -8.39 8.31
CA VAL A 163 4.20 -9.67 7.65
C VAL A 163 3.86 -10.85 8.57
N SER A 164 4.29 -10.80 9.84
CA SER A 164 4.03 -11.88 10.82
C SER A 164 2.54 -12.05 11.13
N TYR A 165 1.74 -10.98 11.11
CA TYR A 165 0.30 -11.03 11.34
C TYR A 165 -0.53 -11.15 10.06
N SER A 166 0.11 -11.22 8.89
CA SER A 166 -0.58 -11.33 7.59
C SER A 166 -0.81 -12.77 7.13
N GLU A 167 -0.54 -13.75 8.00
CA GLU A 167 -0.87 -15.15 7.72
C GLU A 167 -2.38 -15.30 7.53
N ASN A 168 -2.75 -16.24 6.64
CA ASN A 168 -4.15 -16.56 6.44
C ASN A 168 -4.74 -17.19 7.69
N CYS A 169 -6.05 -17.03 7.88
CA CYS A 169 -6.76 -17.82 8.87
C CYS A 169 -6.70 -19.33 8.56
N ASP A 170 -6.75 -20.16 9.61
CA ASP A 170 -6.72 -21.64 9.48
C ASP A 170 -7.85 -22.19 8.61
N GLU A 171 -8.99 -21.48 8.58
CA GLU A 171 -10.18 -21.84 7.78
C GLU A 171 -10.20 -21.19 6.40
N SER A 172 -9.11 -20.57 5.96
CA SER A 172 -9.06 -19.82 4.70
C SER A 172 -9.45 -20.65 3.49
N ASP A 173 -9.04 -21.92 3.42
CA ASP A 173 -9.41 -22.84 2.33
C ASP A 173 -10.90 -23.15 2.30
N ASN A 174 -11.54 -23.27 3.46
CA ASN A 174 -12.98 -23.52 3.55
C ASN A 174 -13.77 -22.27 3.14
N ILE A 175 -13.33 -21.09 3.59
CA ILE A 175 -13.94 -19.81 3.24
C ILE A 175 -13.77 -19.52 1.74
N ALA A 176 -12.60 -19.79 1.16
CA ALA A 176 -12.35 -19.60 -0.27
C ALA A 176 -13.23 -20.50 -1.16
N ARG A 177 -13.69 -21.65 -0.65
CA ARG A 177 -14.60 -22.57 -1.35
C ARG A 177 -16.08 -22.18 -1.24
N THR A 178 -16.43 -21.20 -0.42
CA THR A 178 -17.82 -20.70 -0.35
C THR A 178 -18.24 -20.12 -1.69
N SER A 179 -19.52 -20.27 -2.05
CA SER A 179 -20.08 -19.77 -3.32
C SER A 179 -19.82 -18.29 -3.54
N ASP A 180 -19.76 -17.50 -2.46
CA ASP A 180 -19.46 -16.07 -2.46
C ASP A 180 -18.05 -15.72 -2.99
N LEU A 181 -17.06 -16.60 -2.78
CA LEU A 181 -15.65 -16.35 -3.09
C LEU A 181 -15.07 -17.29 -4.14
N LYS A 182 -15.74 -18.40 -4.43
CA LYS A 182 -15.30 -19.42 -5.39
C LYS A 182 -14.99 -18.83 -6.77
N TRP A 183 -15.80 -17.90 -7.25
CA TRP A 183 -15.61 -17.24 -8.54
C TRP A 183 -14.30 -16.43 -8.62
N LEU A 184 -13.78 -15.90 -7.49
CA LEU A 184 -12.49 -15.21 -7.44
C LEU A 184 -11.33 -16.19 -7.61
N VAL A 185 -11.45 -17.37 -6.99
CA VAL A 185 -10.48 -18.46 -7.14
C VAL A 185 -10.48 -18.97 -8.57
N GLU A 186 -11.66 -19.14 -9.19
CA GLU A 186 -11.80 -19.53 -10.60
C GLU A 186 -11.20 -18.50 -11.57
N ARG A 187 -11.20 -17.21 -11.20
CA ARG A 187 -10.55 -16.15 -11.98
C ARG A 187 -9.02 -16.23 -11.95
N GLY A 188 -8.44 -16.97 -11.01
CA GLY A 188 -6.99 -17.20 -10.88
C GLY A 188 -6.24 -16.12 -10.11
N GLY A 189 -6.94 -15.26 -9.37
CA GLY A 189 -6.32 -14.31 -8.45
C GLY A 189 -5.95 -14.95 -7.10
N THR A 190 -5.18 -14.22 -6.29
CA THR A 190 -4.84 -14.62 -4.93
C THR A 190 -5.75 -13.92 -3.94
N LEU A 191 -6.32 -14.66 -2.99
CA LEU A 191 -7.17 -14.13 -1.94
C LEU A 191 -6.41 -14.14 -0.61
N PHE A 192 -6.26 -12.98 0.01
CA PHE A 192 -5.76 -12.84 1.37
C PHE A 192 -6.95 -12.80 2.31
N LEU A 193 -7.06 -13.79 3.20
CA LEU A 193 -8.17 -13.91 4.16
C LEU A 193 -7.64 -13.74 5.58
N PHE A 194 -7.99 -12.62 6.23
CA PHE A 194 -7.53 -12.31 7.58
C PHE A 194 -8.44 -12.86 8.69
N GLY A 195 -9.60 -13.42 8.31
CA GLY A 195 -10.53 -14.06 9.23
C GLY A 195 -11.93 -14.24 8.65
N PRO A 196 -12.76 -15.09 9.28
CA PRO A 196 -14.16 -15.23 8.93
C PRO A 196 -14.95 -13.92 9.16
N PRO A 197 -16.06 -13.72 8.44
CA PRO A 197 -16.88 -12.53 8.63
C PRO A 197 -17.31 -12.42 10.10
N ARG A 198 -17.17 -11.21 10.66
CA ARG A 198 -17.48 -10.84 12.05
C ARG A 198 -16.54 -11.39 13.13
N HIS A 199 -15.56 -12.24 12.84
CA HIS A 199 -14.66 -12.78 13.88
C HIS A 199 -13.18 -12.61 13.47
N ALA A 200 -12.50 -11.63 14.07
CA ALA A 200 -11.06 -11.45 13.88
C ALA A 200 -10.28 -12.51 14.66
N GLN A 201 -9.75 -13.52 13.98
CA GLN A 201 -9.10 -14.68 14.60
C GLN A 201 -7.78 -14.30 15.28
N HIS A 202 -6.94 -13.50 14.62
CA HIS A 202 -5.59 -13.18 15.12
C HIS A 202 -5.52 -12.07 16.19
N LEU A 203 -6.65 -11.48 16.59
CA LEU A 203 -6.70 -10.44 17.64
C LEU A 203 -7.25 -10.93 18.98
N ARG A 204 -7.72 -12.18 19.04
CA ARG A 204 -8.25 -12.75 20.28
C ARG A 204 -7.10 -13.38 21.05
N LYS A 205 -6.54 -12.65 22.03
CA LYS A 205 -5.71 -13.28 23.07
C LYS A 205 -6.59 -14.31 23.78
N GLU A 206 -6.24 -15.59 23.68
CA GLU A 206 -6.80 -16.62 24.55
C GLU A 206 -6.59 -16.14 26.00
N LYS A 207 -7.69 -16.04 26.73
CA LYS A 207 -7.71 -15.69 28.15
C LYS A 207 -7.70 -16.96 28.98
#